data_AF-A0A932RWU0-F1
#
_entry.id   AF-A0A932RWU0-F1
#
_cell.length_a   1.000
_cell.length_b   1.000
_cell.length_c   1.000
_cell.angle_alpha   90.00
_cell.angle_beta   90.00
_cell.angle_gamma   90.00
#
_symmetry.space_group_name_H-M   'P 1'
#
loop_
_entity.id
_entity.type
_entity.pdbx_description
1 polymer ?
#
loop_
_entity_poly.entity_id
_entity_poly.type
_entity_poly.pdbx_seq_one_letter_code
_entity_poly.pdbx_strand_id
1 'polypeptide(L)'
;MTISNRQSSPDDAESSVEHTVLAIVREVLGRPGLTADQDFFDVGATSLAFVRVLAEVHRQMGVMVHPADLTEASARALAGHVTASASRSTVASRGA
;
A
#
# COMPACT_ATOMS: atom_id res chain seq x y z
N MET A 1 -23.81 9.82 -27.61
CA MET A 1 -23.07 8.60 -27.24
C MET A 1 -22.09 9.00 -26.15
N THR A 2 -22.54 8.94 -24.90
CA THR A 2 -21.88 9.54 -23.73
C THR A 2 -20.66 8.70 -23.36
N ILE A 3 -19.47 9.30 -23.40
CA ILE A 3 -18.26 8.75 -22.82
C ILE A 3 -18.40 8.93 -21.30
N SER A 4 -18.89 7.91 -20.61
CA SER A 4 -18.81 7.80 -19.16
C SER A 4 -17.34 7.61 -18.79
N ASN A 5 -16.65 8.72 -18.57
CA ASN A 5 -15.41 8.72 -17.81
C ASN A 5 -15.77 8.29 -16.38
N ARG A 6 -15.74 6.99 -16.09
CA ARG A 6 -15.72 6.43 -14.74
C ARG A 6 -14.41 6.88 -14.11
N GLN A 7 -14.40 8.12 -13.64
CA GLN A 7 -13.44 8.63 -12.70
C GLN A 7 -13.51 7.76 -11.46
N SER A 8 -12.67 6.73 -11.41
CA SER A 8 -12.39 5.93 -10.23
C SER A 8 -12.20 6.90 -9.07
N SER A 9 -12.99 6.76 -8.00
CA SER A 9 -12.81 7.59 -6.82
C SER A 9 -11.41 7.28 -6.28
N PRO A 10 -10.63 8.27 -5.80
CA PRO A 10 -9.32 8.00 -5.20
C PRO A 10 -9.40 7.00 -4.04
N ASP A 11 -10.53 6.96 -3.34
CA ASP A 11 -10.85 6.01 -2.26
C ASP A 11 -10.93 4.53 -2.73
N ASP A 12 -11.40 4.28 -3.96
CA ASP A 12 -11.45 2.93 -4.54
C ASP A 12 -10.05 2.39 -4.86
N ALA A 13 -9.16 3.30 -5.31
CA ALA A 13 -7.77 2.96 -5.62
C ALA A 13 -6.98 2.67 -4.34
N GLU A 14 -7.14 3.52 -3.31
CA GLU A 14 -6.54 3.27 -1.99
C GLU A 14 -7.02 1.94 -1.41
N SER A 15 -8.33 1.66 -1.46
CA SER A 15 -8.90 0.39 -0.95
C SER A 15 -8.38 -0.86 -1.69
N SER A 16 -8.08 -0.75 -2.98
CA SER A 16 -7.56 -1.86 -3.78
C SER A 16 -6.07 -2.14 -3.48
N VAL A 17 -5.27 -1.06 -3.36
CA VAL A 17 -3.88 -1.15 -2.93
C VAL A 17 -3.81 -1.67 -1.50
N GLU A 18 -4.66 -1.18 -0.60
CA GLU A 18 -4.77 -1.63 0.78
C GLU A 18 -5.04 -3.13 0.88
N HIS A 19 -6.03 -3.66 0.14
CA HIS A 19 -6.31 -5.09 0.12
C HIS A 19 -5.09 -5.92 -0.32
N THR A 20 -4.34 -5.42 -1.30
CA THR A 20 -3.14 -6.09 -1.82
C THR A 20 -2.02 -6.09 -0.78
N VAL A 21 -1.73 -4.94 -0.17
CA VAL A 21 -0.74 -4.82 0.92
C VAL A 21 -1.15 -5.71 2.09
N LEU A 22 -2.43 -5.71 2.46
CA LEU A 22 -2.94 -6.52 3.55
C LEU A 22 -2.78 -8.02 3.26
N ALA A 23 -3.04 -8.47 2.03
CA ALA A 23 -2.82 -9.86 1.64
C ALA A 23 -1.34 -10.26 1.78
N ILE A 24 -0.40 -9.41 1.34
CA ILE A 24 1.04 -9.62 1.48
C ILE A 24 1.42 -9.71 2.96
N VAL A 25 0.95 -8.78 3.78
CA VAL A 25 1.22 -8.75 5.23
C VAL A 25 0.69 -10.04 5.88
N ARG A 26 -0.55 -10.43 5.58
CA ARG A 26 -1.17 -11.66 6.11
C ARG A 26 -0.36 -12.90 5.75
N GLU A 27 0.18 -12.97 4.54
CA GLU A 27 1.00 -14.08 4.06
C GLU A 27 2.39 -14.08 4.73
N VAL A 28 3.05 -12.93 4.84
CA VAL A 28 4.38 -12.81 5.44
C VAL A 28 4.36 -13.03 6.95
N LEU A 29 3.33 -12.52 7.64
CA LEU A 29 3.15 -12.69 9.10
C LEU A 29 2.42 -13.98 9.46
N GLY A 30 1.85 -14.70 8.49
CA GLY A 30 1.04 -15.91 8.72
C GLY A 30 -0.24 -15.64 9.52
N ARG A 31 -0.82 -14.44 9.40
CA ARG A 31 -1.97 -13.99 10.20
C ARG A 31 -3.12 -13.51 9.32
N PRO A 32 -4.05 -14.39 8.92
CA PRO A 32 -5.15 -14.02 8.03
C PRO A 32 -6.16 -13.05 8.65
N GLY A 33 -6.17 -12.91 9.99
CA GLY A 33 -7.09 -12.02 10.72
C GLY A 33 -6.65 -10.56 10.82
N LEU A 34 -5.50 -10.18 10.25
CA LEU A 34 -5.00 -8.80 10.30
C LEU A 34 -5.92 -7.84 9.56
N THR A 35 -6.20 -6.69 10.16
CA THR A 35 -6.90 -5.54 9.55
C THR A 35 -5.91 -4.46 9.11
N ALA A 36 -6.34 -3.59 8.19
CA ALA A 36 -5.47 -2.58 7.60
C ALA A 36 -5.05 -1.46 8.55
N ASP A 37 -5.82 -1.25 9.62
CA ASP A 37 -5.60 -0.27 10.67
C ASP A 37 -4.68 -0.80 11.79
N GLN A 38 -4.37 -2.10 11.78
CA GLN A 38 -3.49 -2.67 12.80
C GLN A 38 -2.03 -2.38 12.51
N ASP A 39 -1.37 -1.86 13.53
CA ASP A 39 0.07 -1.67 13.52
C ASP A 39 0.77 -3.04 13.55
N PHE A 40 1.68 -3.25 12.60
CA PHE A 40 2.40 -4.49 12.43
C PHE A 40 3.24 -4.82 13.66
N PHE A 41 3.79 -3.82 14.35
CA PHE A 41 4.58 -4.08 15.54
C PHE A 41 3.71 -4.51 16.72
N ASP A 42 2.49 -3.96 16.85
CA ASP A 42 1.53 -4.34 17.89
C ASP A 42 1.09 -5.80 17.76
N VAL A 43 0.85 -6.25 16.52
CA VAL A 43 0.54 -7.66 16.28
C VAL A 43 1.76 -8.56 16.42
N GLY A 44 2.97 -8.04 16.58
CA GLY A 44 4.19 -8.83 16.74
C GLY A 44 4.91 -9.15 15.43
N ALA A 45 4.86 -8.25 14.45
CA ALA A 45 5.78 -8.27 13.33
C ALA A 45 7.21 -8.05 13.84
N THR A 46 8.11 -8.95 13.50
CA THR A 46 9.54 -8.76 13.74
C THR A 46 10.11 -7.84 12.67
N SER A 47 11.22 -7.14 12.94
CA SER A 47 11.91 -6.30 11.93
C SER A 47 12.17 -7.05 10.62
N LEU A 48 12.48 -8.36 10.67
CA LEU A 48 12.65 -9.18 9.47
C LEU A 48 11.34 -9.33 8.68
N ALA A 49 10.23 -9.59 9.36
CA ALA A 49 8.91 -9.69 8.72
C ALA A 49 8.52 -8.35 8.09
N PHE A 50 8.75 -7.24 8.80
CA PHE A 50 8.48 -5.90 8.29
C PHE A 50 9.31 -5.58 7.04
N VAL A 51 10.62 -5.85 7.07
CA VAL A 51 11.51 -5.67 5.90
C VAL A 51 11.06 -6.56 4.73
N ARG A 52 10.61 -7.79 4.99
CA ARG A 52 10.06 -8.68 3.94
C ARG A 52 8.77 -8.13 3.34
N VAL A 53 7.87 -7.59 4.17
CA VAL A 53 6.66 -6.90 3.68
C VAL A 53 7.04 -5.76 2.75
N LEU A 54 7.95 -4.87 3.18
CA LEU A 54 8.41 -3.74 2.35
C LEU A 54 9.03 -4.21 1.03
N ALA A 55 9.82 -5.28 1.06
CA ALA A 55 10.41 -5.86 -0.14
C ALA A 55 9.34 -6.42 -1.10
N GLU A 56 8.32 -7.12 -0.60
CA GLU A 56 7.24 -7.65 -1.44
C GLU A 56 6.30 -6.55 -1.97
N VAL A 57 6.01 -5.52 -1.18
CA VAL A 57 5.28 -4.33 -1.65
C VAL A 57 6.05 -3.66 -2.77
N HIS A 58 7.36 -3.45 -2.62
CA HIS A 58 8.20 -2.90 -3.68
C HIS A 58 8.21 -3.81 -4.91
N ARG A 59 8.31 -5.13 -4.76
CA ARG A 59 8.29 -6.06 -5.90
C ARG A 59 6.96 -6.06 -6.66
N GLN A 60 5.84 -5.98 -5.96
CA GLN A 60 4.51 -6.04 -6.61
C GLN A 60 4.05 -4.69 -7.15
N MET A 61 4.39 -3.60 -6.47
CA MET A 61 3.87 -2.26 -6.79
C MET A 61 4.92 -1.32 -7.41
N GLY A 62 6.19 -1.70 -7.38
CA GLY A 62 7.29 -0.87 -7.88
C GLY A 62 7.57 0.37 -7.03
N VAL A 63 7.00 0.46 -5.82
CA VAL A 63 7.18 1.62 -4.93
C VAL A 63 8.09 1.23 -3.77
N MET A 64 9.20 1.95 -3.64
CA MET A 64 10.07 1.84 -2.47
C MET A 64 9.49 2.66 -1.32
N VAL A 65 9.14 1.99 -0.22
CA VAL A 65 8.65 2.65 1.00
C VAL A 65 9.70 2.48 2.10
N HIS A 66 10.17 3.59 2.68
CA HIS A 66 11.02 3.49 3.87
C HIS A 66 10.18 3.46 5.15
N PRO A 67 10.65 2.73 6.18
CA PRO A 67 10.03 2.77 7.52
C PRO A 67 9.87 4.19 8.06
N ALA A 68 10.82 5.08 7.74
CA ALA A 68 10.85 6.45 8.21
C ALA A 68 9.79 7.35 7.57
N ASP A 69 9.27 6.98 6.40
CA ASP A 69 8.22 7.72 5.70
C ASP A 69 6.81 7.32 6.17
N LEU A 70 6.70 6.19 6.87
CA LEU A 70 5.45 5.69 7.41
C LEU A 70 5.18 6.34 8.78
N THR A 71 3.98 6.89 8.93
CA THR A 71 3.51 7.44 10.21
C THR A 71 3.25 6.34 11.23
N GLU A 72 2.85 5.17 10.75
CA GLU A 72 2.50 3.97 11.50
C GLU A 72 2.79 2.75 10.62
N ALA A 73 3.10 1.62 11.24
CA ALA A 73 3.41 0.40 10.50
C ALA A 73 2.11 -0.33 10.16
N SER A 74 1.21 0.30 9.42
CA SER A 74 -0.11 -0.25 9.10
C SER A 74 -0.27 -0.45 7.60
N ALA A 75 -1.14 -1.38 7.18
CA ALA A 75 -1.37 -1.62 5.75
C ALA A 75 -2.02 -0.40 5.09
N ARG A 76 -2.86 0.32 5.85
CA ARG A 76 -3.48 1.58 5.45
C ARG A 76 -2.44 2.67 5.16
N ALA A 77 -1.48 2.87 6.07
CA ALA A 77 -0.42 3.86 5.88
C ALA A 77 0.46 3.54 4.67
N LEU A 78 0.80 2.26 4.47
CA LEU A 78 1.49 1.79 3.27
C LEU A 78 0.70 2.06 1.99
N ALA A 79 -0.60 1.74 1.99
CA ALA A 79 -1.46 1.94 0.83
C ALA A 79 -1.63 3.42 0.46
N GLY A 80 -1.78 4.29 1.46
CA GLY A 80 -1.81 5.74 1.26
C GLY A 80 -0.49 6.24 0.65
N HIS A 81 0.65 5.73 1.12
CA HIS A 81 1.96 6.09 0.59
C HIS A 81 2.16 5.65 -0.87
N VAL A 82 1.76 4.42 -1.20
CA VAL A 82 1.80 3.89 -2.56
C VAL A 82 0.90 4.69 -3.49
N THR A 83 -0.34 4.96 -3.08
CA THR A 83 -1.32 5.71 -3.88
C THR A 83 -0.86 7.15 -4.11
N ALA A 84 -0.29 7.79 -3.09
CA ALA A 84 0.31 9.12 -3.23
C ALA A 84 1.50 9.12 -4.19
N SER A 85 2.33 8.07 -4.18
CA SER A 85 3.46 7.92 -5.11
C SER A 85 3.00 7.67 -6.56
N ALA A 86 2.00 6.81 -6.75
CA ALA A 86 1.38 6.54 -8.04
C ALA A 86 0.71 7.78 -8.65
N SER A 87 0.05 8.60 -7.82
CA SER A 87 -0.59 9.85 -8.24
C SER A 87 0.43 10.88 -8.73
N ARG A 88 1.60 10.97 -8.08
CA ARG A 88 2.71 11.84 -8.51
C ARG A 88 3.34 11.41 -9.83
N SER A 89 3.43 10.10 -10.10
CA SER A 89 3.97 9.60 -11.37
C SER A 89 3.03 9.83 -12.55
N THR A 90 1.71 9.76 -12.32
CA THR A 90 0.72 9.94 -13.38
C THR A 90 0.64 11.40 -13.87
N VAL A 91 0.81 12.39 -12.97
CA VAL A 91 0.80 13.81 -13.34
C VAL A 91 2.07 14.25 -14.10
N ALA A 92 3.20 13.59 -13.85
CA ALA A 92 4.48 13.90 -14.51
C ALA A 92 4.52 13.52 -16.01
N SER A 93 3.56 12.72 -16.49
CA SER A 93 3.55 12.15 -17.85
C SER A 93 2.61 12.88 -18.83
N ARG A 94 2.01 14.01 -18.45
CA ARG A 94 0.96 14.72 -19.22
C ARG A 94 1.39 16.09 -19.75
N GLY A 95 2.69 16.35 -19.88
CA GLY A 95 3.21 17.64 -20.33
C GLY A 95 4.48 17.48 -21.15
N ALA A 96 4.33 17.05 -22.40
CA ALA A 96 5.31 17.22 -23.46
C ALA A 96 4.58 17.44 -24.79
#